data_AF-A0A818LYR8-F1
#
_entry.id   AF-A0A818LYR8-F1
#
_cell.length_a   1.000
_cell.length_b   1.000
_cell.length_c   1.000
_cell.angle_alpha   90.00
_cell.angle_beta   90.00
_cell.angle_gamma   90.00
#
_symmetry.space_group_name_H-M   'P 1'
#
loop_
_entity.id
_entity.type
_entity.pdbx_description
1 polymer ?
#
loop_
_entity_poly.entity_id
_entity_poly.type
_entity_poly.pdbx_seq_one_letter_code
_entity_poly.pdbx_strand_id
1 'polypeptide(L)'
;MAYQTEIQTVSMNDRENREVITLIWIDSSTRLCKDTEKIIRQLRLVNDYVIFCSDLEECIRRVELINKETVFLVTSGAKASQILPRISSFRQVDSVFIFNKEKTPCEDVLTEYSNIIGVYLNLEDLCESIKEQIDLVDKQIQTFSFLINIKD
;
A
#
# COMPACT_ATOMS: atom_id res chain seq x y z
N MET A 1 46.14 -2.00 1.92
CA MET A 1 45.12 -0.96 2.10
C MET A 1 44.16 -1.04 0.93
N ALA A 2 42.97 -1.58 1.15
CA ALA A 2 41.88 -1.54 0.18
C ALA A 2 40.61 -1.31 0.98
N TYR A 3 40.02 -0.13 0.78
CA TYR A 3 38.73 0.25 1.35
C TYR A 3 37.65 -0.58 0.64
N GLN A 4 37.02 -1.50 1.36
CA GLN A 4 35.77 -2.10 0.93
C GLN A 4 34.65 -1.24 1.49
N THR A 5 34.09 -0.41 0.62
CA THR A 5 32.90 0.39 0.86
C THR A 5 31.73 -0.56 1.13
N GLU A 6 31.25 -0.56 2.37
CA GLU A 6 29.98 -1.19 2.74
C GLU A 6 28.86 -0.50 1.96
N ILE A 7 28.21 -1.24 1.07
CA ILE A 7 26.93 -0.81 0.49
C ILE A 7 25.92 -0.88 1.62
N GLN A 8 25.55 0.27 2.16
CA GLN A 8 24.41 0.41 3.08
C GLN A 8 23.16 -0.12 2.37
N THR A 9 22.77 -1.36 2.70
CA THR A 9 21.40 -1.83 2.53
C THR A 9 20.51 -0.91 3.35
N VAL A 10 19.74 -0.05 2.68
CA VAL A 10 18.72 0.78 3.29
C VAL A 10 17.72 -0.15 3.98
N SER A 11 17.82 -0.27 5.31
CA SER A 11 16.80 -0.91 6.14
C SER A 11 15.48 -0.18 5.91
N MET A 12 14.53 -0.88 5.32
CA MET A 12 13.18 -0.37 5.09
C MET A 12 12.36 -0.57 6.37
N ASN A 13 12.25 0.52 7.14
CA ASN A 13 11.38 0.78 8.29
C ASN A 13 11.39 -0.25 9.43
N ASP A 14 12.43 -0.20 10.28
CA ASP A 14 12.39 -0.72 11.67
C ASP A 14 11.65 0.21 12.65
N ARG A 15 10.95 1.24 12.14
CA ARG A 15 10.15 2.14 12.98
C ARG A 15 8.81 1.48 13.27
N GLU A 16 8.36 1.59 14.51
CA GLU A 16 7.00 1.20 14.91
C GLU A 16 5.97 2.05 14.14
N ASN A 17 4.93 1.41 13.60
CA ASN A 17 3.85 2.15 12.96
C ASN A 17 3.01 2.85 14.03
N ARG A 18 2.81 4.16 13.86
CA ARG A 18 1.95 4.98 14.74
C ARG A 18 0.63 5.35 14.07
N GLU A 19 0.46 4.96 12.81
CA GLU A 19 -0.74 5.15 12.03
C GLU A 19 -1.67 3.95 12.19
N VAL A 20 -2.97 4.18 12.00
CA VAL A 20 -3.97 3.12 11.90
C VAL A 20 -3.76 2.27 10.65
N ILE A 21 -3.15 2.87 9.62
CA ILE A 21 -3.02 2.31 8.29
C ILE A 21 -1.56 2.00 7.99
N THR A 22 -1.32 0.82 7.43
CA THR A 22 -0.06 0.46 6.79
C THR A 22 -0.25 0.51 5.28
N LEU A 23 0.41 1.48 4.62
CA LEU A 23 0.42 1.56 3.18
C LEU A 23 1.54 0.67 2.63
N ILE A 24 1.20 -0.35 1.85
CA ILE A 24 2.15 -1.23 1.19
C ILE A 24 2.16 -0.92 -0.29
N TRP A 25 3.35 -0.69 -0.85
CA TRP A 25 3.57 -0.55 -2.27
C TRP A 25 4.37 -1.74 -2.80
N ILE A 26 3.83 -2.46 -3.78
CA ILE A 26 4.56 -3.52 -4.49
C ILE A 26 4.85 -3.10 -5.93
N ASP A 27 6.13 -2.94 -6.25
CA ASP A 27 6.57 -2.67 -7.62
C ASP A 27 7.84 -3.46 -7.92
N SER A 28 7.86 -4.12 -9.09
CA SER A 28 9.02 -4.88 -9.58
C SER A 28 10.04 -3.98 -10.26
N SER A 29 9.71 -2.70 -10.51
CA SER A 29 10.63 -1.75 -11.10
C SER A 29 11.64 -1.26 -10.06
N THR A 30 12.52 -2.17 -9.63
CA THR A 30 13.65 -1.92 -8.72
C THR A 30 14.72 -0.96 -9.27
N ARG A 31 14.45 -0.28 -10.39
CA ARG A 31 15.28 0.82 -10.84
C ARG A 31 14.87 2.04 -10.06
N LEU A 32 15.60 2.33 -8.97
CA LEU A 32 15.69 3.63 -8.33
C LEU A 32 16.00 4.69 -9.40
N CYS A 33 14.97 5.18 -10.06
CA CYS A 33 15.05 6.33 -10.94
C CYS A 33 14.41 7.52 -10.22
N LYS A 34 14.58 8.73 -10.77
CA LYS A 34 13.99 9.94 -10.18
C LYS A 34 12.48 9.83 -9.96
N ASP A 35 11.79 9.02 -10.76
CA ASP A 35 10.35 8.79 -10.60
C ASP A 35 10.04 7.99 -9.33
N THR A 36 10.86 6.99 -8.98
CA THR A 36 10.70 6.20 -7.75
C THR A 36 10.86 7.06 -6.51
N GLU A 37 11.86 7.95 -6.48
CA GLU A 37 12.03 8.89 -5.36
C GLU A 37 10.84 9.85 -5.22
N LYS A 38 10.29 10.33 -6.34
CA LYS A 38 9.10 11.18 -6.34
C LYS A 38 7.89 10.44 -5.79
N ILE A 39 7.67 9.19 -6.22
CA ILE A 39 6.59 8.34 -5.72
C ILE A 39 6.73 8.13 -4.21
N ILE A 40 7.91 7.71 -3.74
CA ILE A 40 8.17 7.51 -2.31
C ILE A 40 7.85 8.77 -1.50
N ARG A 41 8.30 9.93 -1.96
CA ARG A 41 8.04 11.21 -1.27
C ARG A 41 6.55 11.52 -1.23
N GLN A 42 5.84 11.37 -2.34
CA GLN A 42 4.41 11.71 -2.41
C GLN A 42 3.56 10.77 -1.55
N LEU A 43 3.85 9.47 -1.56
CA LEU A 43 3.13 8.52 -0.70
C LEU A 43 3.41 8.77 0.78
N ARG A 44 4.64 9.15 1.15
CA ARG A 44 4.96 9.52 2.54
C ARG A 44 4.31 10.83 3.00
N LEU A 45 3.93 11.71 2.07
CA LEU A 45 3.11 12.88 2.39
C LEU A 45 1.63 12.51 2.62
N VAL A 46 1.20 11.34 2.14
CA VAL A 46 -0.16 10.81 2.34
C VAL A 46 -0.23 10.00 3.63
N ASN A 47 0.73 9.07 3.83
CA ASN A 47 0.83 8.22 5.01
C ASN A 47 2.31 8.10 5.39
N ASP A 48 2.72 8.49 6.59
CA ASP A 48 4.14 8.46 6.98
C ASP A 48 4.71 7.03 6.95
N TYR A 49 3.86 6.04 7.26
CA TYR A 49 4.24 4.64 7.30
C TYR A 49 3.97 3.91 5.98
N VAL A 50 4.96 3.93 5.08
CA VAL A 50 4.93 3.21 3.80
C VAL A 50 5.96 2.09 3.76
N ILE A 51 5.51 0.86 3.50
CA ILE A 51 6.36 -0.30 3.22
C ILE A 51 6.45 -0.49 1.72
N PHE A 52 7.66 -0.58 1.17
CA PHE A 52 7.86 -0.95 -0.23
C PHE A 52 8.38 -2.38 -0.29
N CYS A 53 7.72 -3.21 -1.10
CA CYS A 53 8.08 -4.61 -1.30
C CYS A 53 8.66 -4.80 -2.70
N SER A 54 9.79 -5.49 -2.78
CA SER A 54 10.49 -5.69 -4.07
C SER A 54 9.85 -6.83 -4.88
N ASP A 55 9.27 -7.80 -4.18
CA ASP A 55 8.64 -8.98 -4.76
C ASP A 55 7.33 -9.37 -4.06
N LEU A 56 6.66 -10.35 -4.65
CA LEU A 56 5.34 -10.81 -4.23
C LEU A 56 5.37 -11.54 -2.89
N GLU A 57 6.36 -12.39 -2.64
CA GLU A 57 6.44 -13.17 -1.40
C GLU A 57 6.79 -12.28 -0.22
N GLU A 58 7.69 -11.30 -0.42
CA GLU A 58 7.95 -10.28 0.59
C GLU A 58 6.67 -9.54 0.95
N CYS A 59 5.91 -9.10 -0.04
CA CYS A 59 4.65 -8.39 0.19
C CYS A 59 3.65 -9.21 1.00
N ILE A 60 3.46 -10.48 0.64
CA ILE A 60 2.52 -11.36 1.33
C ILE A 60 2.96 -11.60 2.77
N ARG A 61 4.25 -11.91 2.99
CA ARG A 61 4.80 -12.08 4.34
C ARG A 61 4.63 -10.82 5.19
N ARG A 62 4.78 -9.63 4.60
CA ARG A 62 4.54 -8.35 5.31
C ARG A 62 3.07 -8.20 5.70
N VAL A 63 2.15 -8.48 4.78
CA VAL A 63 0.70 -8.45 5.06
C VAL A 63 0.35 -9.42 6.18
N GLU A 64 0.87 -10.65 6.16
CA GLU A 64 0.63 -11.67 7.20
C GLU A 64 1.10 -11.26 8.60
N LEU A 65 2.19 -10.49 8.68
CA LEU A 65 2.76 -10.03 9.95
C LEU A 65 2.02 -8.83 10.53
N ILE A 66 1.23 -8.11 9.73
CA ILE A 66 0.42 -6.97 10.17
C ILE A 66 -0.87 -7.50 10.77
N ASN A 67 -1.06 -7.27 12.06
CA ASN A 67 -2.17 -7.85 12.83
C ASN A 67 -3.02 -6.81 13.59
N LYS A 68 -2.61 -5.55 13.63
CA LYS A 68 -3.33 -4.47 14.32
C LYS A 68 -3.84 -3.40 13.35
N GLU A 69 -3.09 -3.16 12.29
CA GLU A 69 -3.30 -2.08 11.36
C GLU A 69 -4.13 -2.53 10.15
N THR A 70 -4.87 -1.59 9.58
CA THR A 70 -5.52 -1.76 8.28
C THR A 70 -4.47 -1.64 7.18
N VAL A 71 -4.45 -2.57 6.23
CA VAL A 71 -3.53 -2.58 5.11
C VAL A 71 -4.18 -1.98 3.88
N PHE A 72 -3.54 -0.94 3.35
CA PHE A 72 -3.82 -0.42 2.03
C PHE A 72 -2.72 -0.90 1.09
N LEU A 73 -3.08 -1.53 -0.02
CA LEU A 73 -2.12 -2.06 -0.99
C LEU A 73 -2.15 -1.24 -2.27
N VAL A 74 -0.99 -0.79 -2.72
CA VAL A 74 -0.79 -0.25 -4.06
C VAL A 74 0.02 -1.24 -4.89
N THR A 75 -0.50 -1.61 -6.06
CA THR A 75 0.14 -2.55 -6.98
C THR A 75 -0.01 -2.08 -8.43
N SER A 76 0.78 -2.64 -9.35
CA SER A 76 0.58 -2.44 -10.77
C SER A 76 -0.44 -3.43 -11.32
N GLY A 77 -1.14 -3.08 -12.40
CA GLY A 77 -2.09 -4.00 -13.05
C GLY A 77 -1.41 -5.27 -13.57
N ALA A 78 -0.12 -5.20 -13.93
CA ALA A 78 0.68 -6.37 -14.30
C ALA A 78 0.88 -7.36 -13.14
N LYS A 79 0.90 -6.88 -11.89
CA LYS A 79 1.03 -7.70 -10.68
C LYS A 79 -0.31 -8.03 -10.04
N ALA A 80 -1.35 -7.23 -10.30
CA ALA A 80 -2.67 -7.36 -9.70
C ALA A 80 -3.22 -8.79 -9.82
N SER A 81 -3.17 -9.39 -11.01
CA SER A 81 -3.66 -10.76 -11.25
C SER A 81 -2.95 -11.84 -10.43
N GLN A 82 -1.71 -11.60 -9.99
CA GLN A 82 -0.94 -12.54 -9.17
C GLN A 82 -1.14 -12.31 -7.67
N ILE A 83 -1.24 -11.04 -7.25
CA ILE A 83 -1.32 -10.70 -5.83
C ILE A 83 -2.75 -10.77 -5.29
N LEU A 84 -3.76 -10.34 -6.06
CA LEU A 84 -5.14 -10.25 -5.61
C LEU A 84 -5.70 -11.60 -5.11
N PRO A 85 -5.54 -12.73 -5.84
CA PRO A 85 -6.03 -14.02 -5.33
C PRO A 85 -5.41 -14.40 -3.99
N ARG A 86 -4.13 -14.05 -3.78
CA ARG A 86 -3.37 -14.44 -2.58
C ARG A 86 -3.66 -13.57 -1.38
N ILE A 87 -4.08 -12.33 -1.59
CA ILE A 87 -4.38 -11.40 -0.49
C ILE A 87 -5.87 -11.28 -0.17
N SER A 88 -6.74 -11.73 -1.07
CA SER A 88 -8.20 -11.58 -0.95
C SER A 88 -8.79 -12.16 0.35
N SER A 89 -8.13 -13.15 0.96
CA SER A 89 -8.55 -13.75 2.23
C SER A 89 -8.05 -13.02 3.48
N PHE A 90 -7.10 -12.09 3.36
CA PHE A 90 -6.57 -11.35 4.50
C PHE A 90 -7.52 -10.24 4.90
N ARG A 91 -8.14 -10.39 6.08
CA ARG A 91 -9.10 -9.42 6.62
C ARG A 91 -8.50 -8.05 6.86
N GLN A 92 -7.19 -7.97 7.10
CA GLN A 92 -6.48 -6.71 7.27
C GLN A 92 -6.33 -5.94 5.96
N VAL A 93 -6.48 -6.57 4.78
CA VAL A 93 -6.40 -5.88 3.48
C VAL A 93 -7.75 -5.30 3.12
N ASP A 94 -7.91 -4.02 3.42
CA ASP A 94 -9.17 -3.29 3.23
C ASP A 94 -9.29 -2.69 1.84
N SER A 95 -8.22 -2.05 1.36
CA SER A 95 -8.25 -1.23 0.15
C SER A 95 -7.08 -1.56 -0.78
N VAL A 96 -7.37 -1.76 -2.06
CA VAL A 96 -6.39 -2.01 -3.13
C VAL A 96 -6.48 -0.95 -4.22
N PHE A 97 -5.34 -0.36 -4.55
CA PHE A 97 -5.19 0.66 -5.58
C PHE A 97 -4.30 0.14 -6.69
N ILE A 98 -4.77 0.23 -7.93
CA ILE A 98 -3.99 -0.20 -9.09
C ILE A 98 -3.35 1.03 -9.74
N PHE A 99 -2.02 1.11 -9.76
CA PHE A 99 -1.30 2.21 -10.38
C PHE A 99 -0.49 1.74 -11.59
N ASN A 100 -0.83 2.26 -12.77
CA ASN A 100 -0.10 1.99 -14.01
C ASN A 100 0.05 3.26 -14.84
N LYS A 101 1.25 3.58 -15.31
CA LYS A 101 1.45 4.70 -16.25
C LYS A 101 0.86 4.44 -17.65
N GLU A 102 0.53 3.19 -17.95
CA GLU A 102 -0.01 2.74 -19.23
C GLU A 102 -1.28 1.93 -19.02
N LYS A 103 -2.22 1.99 -19.97
CA LYS A 103 -3.42 1.14 -19.94
C LYS A 103 -3.01 -0.32 -20.11
N THR A 104 -3.22 -1.12 -19.07
CA THR A 104 -3.06 -2.57 -19.14
C THR A 104 -4.42 -3.23 -19.36
N PRO A 105 -4.55 -4.22 -20.25
CA PRO A 105 -5.83 -4.87 -20.58
C PRO A 105 -6.40 -5.76 -19.46
N CYS A 106 -5.91 -5.64 -18.23
CA CYS A 106 -6.29 -6.49 -17.11
C CYS A 106 -7.56 -6.01 -16.38
N GLU A 107 -8.37 -5.14 -17.00
CA GLU A 107 -9.55 -4.53 -16.35
C GLU A 107 -10.60 -5.58 -15.96
N ASP A 108 -10.80 -6.63 -16.77
CA ASP A 108 -11.81 -7.66 -16.50
C ASP A 108 -11.55 -8.44 -15.21
N VAL A 109 -10.28 -8.77 -14.92
CA VAL A 109 -9.87 -9.55 -13.73
C VAL A 109 -10.05 -8.74 -12.44
N LEU A 110 -10.04 -7.40 -12.53
CA LEU A 110 -10.19 -6.54 -11.36
C LEU A 110 -11.64 -6.49 -10.87
N THR A 111 -12.62 -6.69 -11.75
CA THR A 111 -14.05 -6.60 -11.39
C THR A 111 -14.51 -7.64 -10.36
N GLU A 112 -13.74 -8.71 -10.17
CA GLU A 112 -14.04 -9.78 -9.21
C GLU A 112 -13.70 -9.41 -7.75
N TYR A 113 -12.93 -8.34 -7.53
CA TYR A 113 -12.41 -7.97 -6.21
C TYR A 113 -13.06 -6.68 -5.70
N SER A 114 -13.93 -6.81 -4.69
CA SER A 114 -14.68 -5.68 -4.13
C SER A 114 -13.84 -4.68 -3.35
N ASN A 115 -12.63 -5.06 -2.94
CA ASN A 115 -11.69 -4.20 -2.22
C ASN A 115 -10.81 -3.36 -3.15
N ILE A 116 -11.01 -3.43 -4.47
CA ILE A 116 -10.34 -2.53 -5.41
C ILE A 116 -11.07 -1.19 -5.42
N ILE A 117 -10.34 -0.15 -5.04
CA ILE A 117 -10.87 1.22 -4.98
C ILE A 117 -10.83 1.87 -6.36
N GLY A 118 -9.77 1.62 -7.13
CA GLY A 118 -9.64 2.18 -8.47
C GLY A 118 -8.37 1.83 -9.21
N VAL A 119 -8.33 2.25 -10.47
CA VAL A 119 -7.18 2.17 -11.37
C VAL A 119 -6.75 3.59 -11.75
N TYR A 120 -5.49 3.92 -11.49
CA TYR A 120 -4.95 5.27 -11.60
C TYR A 120 -3.79 5.32 -12.59
N LEU A 121 -3.84 6.32 -13.48
CA LEU A 121 -2.81 6.54 -14.50
C LEU A 121 -1.76 7.57 -14.07
N ASN A 122 -2.07 8.39 -13.08
CA ASN A 122 -1.16 9.38 -12.54
C ASN A 122 -1.11 9.31 -11.02
N LEU A 123 0.00 9.79 -10.46
CA LEU A 123 0.32 9.68 -9.04
C LEU A 123 -0.54 10.62 -8.18
N GLU A 124 -1.02 11.72 -8.74
CA GLU A 124 -1.80 12.71 -8.02
C GLU A 124 -3.18 12.14 -7.65
N ASP A 125 -3.90 11.61 -8.64
CA ASP A 125 -5.20 10.96 -8.44
C ASP A 125 -5.09 9.76 -7.48
N LEU A 126 -4.01 8.98 -7.60
CA LEU A 126 -3.73 7.88 -6.68
C LEU A 126 -3.59 8.39 -5.25
N CYS A 127 -2.76 9.41 -5.03
CA CYS A 127 -2.53 9.98 -3.70
C CYS A 127 -3.79 10.60 -3.12
N GLU A 128 -4.60 11.28 -3.94
CA GLU A 128 -5.89 11.84 -3.52
C GLU A 128 -6.83 10.73 -3.07
N SER A 129 -6.99 9.66 -3.86
CA SER A 129 -7.87 8.57 -3.50
C SER A 129 -7.40 7.80 -2.27
N ILE A 130 -6.09 7.62 -2.07
CA ILE A 130 -5.56 7.04 -0.83
C ILE A 130 -5.93 7.92 0.37
N LYS A 131 -5.77 9.24 0.28
CA LYS A 131 -6.15 10.18 1.37
C LYS A 131 -7.64 10.08 1.69
N GLU A 132 -8.50 10.04 0.68
CA GLU A 132 -9.94 9.90 0.88
C GLU A 132 -10.30 8.60 1.61
N GLN A 133 -9.65 7.49 1.27
CA GLN A 133 -9.87 6.22 1.97
C GLN A 133 -9.34 6.24 3.41
N ILE A 134 -8.19 6.88 3.65
CA ILE A 134 -7.68 7.10 5.02
C ILE A 134 -8.73 7.88 5.85
N ASP A 135 -9.24 8.99 5.30
CA ASP A 135 -10.26 9.81 5.96
C ASP A 135 -11.55 9.02 6.25
N LEU A 136 -11.93 8.10 5.36
CA LEU A 136 -13.09 7.23 5.56
C LEU A 136 -12.87 6.24 6.71
N VAL A 137 -11.70 5.60 6.78
CA VAL A 137 -11.33 4.69 7.88
C VAL A 137 -11.31 5.44 9.21
N ASP A 138 -10.72 6.63 9.25
CA ASP A 138 -10.67 7.45 10.46
C ASP A 138 -12.07 7.85 10.95
N LYS A 139 -12.95 8.27 10.04
CA LYS A 139 -14.35 8.58 10.37
C LYS A 139 -15.10 7.35 10.90
N GLN A 140 -14.86 6.17 10.34
CA GLN A 140 -15.45 4.92 10.82
C GLN A 140 -15.01 4.63 12.26
N ILE A 141 -13.70 4.73 12.54
CA ILE A 141 -13.15 4.49 13.88
C ILE A 141 -13.71 5.48 14.91
N GLN A 142 -13.80 6.76 14.55
CA GLN A 142 -14.41 7.77 15.41
C GLN A 142 -15.87 7.42 15.70
N THR A 143 -16.65 7.09 14.67
CA THR A 143 -18.07 6.72 14.79
C THR A 143 -18.25 5.51 15.69
N PHE A 144 -17.45 4.45 15.54
CA PHE A 144 -17.51 3.27 16.40
C PHE A 144 -17.18 3.62 17.86
N SER A 145 -16.19 4.47 18.08
CA SER A 145 -15.81 4.94 19.42
C SER A 145 -16.96 5.71 20.08
N PHE A 146 -17.62 6.60 19.34
CA PHE A 146 -18.82 7.31 19.84
C PHE A 146 -19.95 6.34 20.21
N LEU A 147 -20.24 5.34 19.36
CA LEU A 147 -21.33 4.39 19.61
C LEU A 147 -21.07 3.49 20.82
N ILE A 148 -19.82 3.13 21.09
CA ILE A 148 -19.44 2.37 22.28
C ILE A 148 -19.66 3.25 23.53
N ASN A 149 -19.21 4.51 23.48
CA ASN A 149 -19.32 5.45 24.61
C ASN A 149 -20.76 5.91 24.95
N ILE A 150 -21.75 5.63 24.10
CA ILE A 150 -23.17 5.94 24.36
C ILE A 150 -23.90 4.75 25.04
N LYS A 151 -23.30 3.56 25.06
CA LYS A 151 -23.89 2.36 25.65
C LYS A 151 -23.52 2.12 27.12
N ASP A 152 -22.65 2.96 27.68
CA ASP A 152 -22.29 3.01 29.10
C ASP A 152 -23.02 4.17 29.80
#